data_AF-A0A9R1FHJ3-F1
#
_entry.id   AF-A0A9R1FHJ3-F1
#
_cell.length_a   1.000
_cell.length_b   1.000
_cell.length_c   1.000
_cell.angle_alpha   90.00
_cell.angle_beta   90.00
_cell.angle_gamma   90.00
#
_symmetry.space_group_name_H-M   'P 1'
#
loop_
_entity.id
_entity.type
_entity.pdbx_description
1 polymer ?
#
loop_
_entity_poly.entity_id
_entity_poly.type
_entity_poly.pdbx_seq_one_letter_code
_entity_poly.pdbx_strand_id
1 'polypeptide(L)'
;MAPPAWVILGAVPRVSEQQDADLSLDLAAPPRVSALTVPPRVSPVQADPTSGACPWVVTADPASGLLLLCAPPPPPAPTPPLPPAYRNWRLVLNITDIERRPPAYFVCDVASATAFRLPQPGRDPRGLGSEINALNLGVVAAPGAGGGALRYMVVEFRYMFADKHATLLCFSSDTGEWVWKPVHNPLGHWIWGRDGVVAHDGKLWWVDLAGGLIFCDPFADAPVLDIVPLPESDCHLPGASCAHCAGRPAAYRRFVQVSAGKFRCVEWSSRSDDEAPMTVSMWTLNDPESKEWVVGVMGHG
;
A
#
# COMPACT_ATOMS: atom_id res chain seq x y z
N MET A 1 -2.63 16.38 -27.34
CA MET A 1 -1.50 16.70 -26.44
C MET A 1 -0.85 15.38 -26.07
N ALA A 2 0.47 15.23 -26.17
CA ALA A 2 1.12 13.98 -25.78
C ALA A 2 0.99 13.77 -24.26
N PRO A 3 0.78 12.53 -23.77
CA PRO A 3 0.70 12.26 -22.35
C PRO A 3 2.03 12.64 -21.65
N PRO A 4 1.97 13.15 -20.40
CA PRO A 4 3.18 13.54 -19.68
C PRO A 4 4.05 12.30 -19.38
N ALA A 5 5.36 12.49 -19.31
CA ALA A 5 6.33 11.41 -19.05
C ALA A 5 6.19 10.81 -17.63
N TRP A 6 5.58 11.55 -16.70
CA TRP A 6 5.27 11.12 -15.34
C TRP A 6 4.11 11.96 -14.79
N VAL A 7 3.49 11.49 -13.71
CA VAL A 7 2.34 12.14 -13.07
C VAL A 7 2.51 12.07 -11.55
N ILE A 8 2.15 13.15 -10.84
CA ILE A 8 1.86 13.08 -9.39
C ILE A 8 0.37 12.84 -9.24
N LEU A 9 0.00 11.73 -8.63
CA LEU A 9 -1.39 11.43 -8.31
C LEU A 9 -1.68 11.82 -6.86
N GLY A 10 -2.74 12.59 -6.63
CA GLY A 10 -3.24 12.82 -5.28
C GLY A 10 -3.75 11.51 -4.67
N ALA A 11 -3.27 11.16 -3.48
CA ALA A 11 -3.65 9.90 -2.83
C ALA A 11 -5.13 9.82 -2.47
N VAL A 12 -5.79 10.96 -2.21
CA VAL A 12 -7.21 11.02 -1.85
C VAL A 12 -8.02 11.40 -3.08
N PRO A 13 -8.88 10.51 -3.61
CA PRO A 13 -9.75 10.85 -4.73
C PRO A 13 -10.89 11.77 -4.28
N ARG A 14 -11.41 12.51 -5.25
CA ARG A 14 -12.67 13.26 -5.11
C ARG A 14 -13.85 12.32 -5.31
N VAL A 15 -14.93 12.57 -4.59
CA VAL A 15 -16.20 11.84 -4.79
C VAL A 15 -17.22 12.79 -5.42
N SER A 16 -17.83 12.39 -6.54
CA SER A 16 -18.77 13.23 -7.30
C SER A 16 -19.98 12.45 -7.82
N GLU A 17 -21.17 13.00 -7.64
CA GLU A 17 -22.44 12.45 -8.14
C GLU A 17 -22.59 12.53 -9.67
N GLN A 18 -21.81 13.38 -10.34
CA GLN A 18 -22.00 13.73 -11.76
C GLN A 18 -21.27 12.78 -12.73
N GLN A 19 -21.00 11.54 -12.34
CA GLN A 19 -20.10 10.64 -13.08
C GLN A 19 -20.83 9.41 -13.64
N ASP A 20 -20.98 9.38 -14.97
CA ASP A 20 -21.51 8.21 -15.68
C ASP A 20 -20.51 7.03 -15.64
N ALA A 21 -19.21 7.31 -15.79
CA ALA A 21 -18.12 6.32 -15.66
C ALA A 21 -17.74 6.07 -14.18
N ASP A 22 -17.07 4.95 -13.90
CA ASP A 22 -16.69 4.58 -12.53
C ASP A 22 -15.48 5.36 -12.00
N LEU A 23 -14.74 6.02 -12.89
CA LEU A 23 -13.72 6.98 -12.51
C LEU A 23 -13.42 7.96 -13.65
N SER A 24 -12.77 9.07 -13.30
CA SER A 24 -12.07 9.94 -14.24
C SER A 24 -10.78 10.41 -13.62
N LEU A 25 -9.76 10.59 -14.46
CA LEU A 25 -8.46 11.08 -14.06
C LEU A 25 -8.19 12.41 -14.76
N ASP A 26 -8.16 13.48 -13.99
CA ASP A 26 -7.78 14.81 -14.48
C ASP A 26 -6.26 14.95 -14.43
N LEU A 27 -5.62 14.73 -15.58
CA LEU A 27 -4.17 14.78 -15.74
C LEU A 27 -3.67 16.23 -15.77
N ALA A 28 -2.86 16.57 -14.78
CA ALA A 28 -2.19 17.86 -14.71
C ALA A 28 -0.74 17.75 -15.20
N ALA A 29 -0.27 18.77 -15.91
CA ALA A 29 1.13 18.84 -16.32
C ALA A 29 2.04 18.89 -15.08
N PRO A 30 3.08 18.03 -14.99
CA PRO A 30 4.02 18.06 -13.88
C PRO A 30 4.66 19.45 -13.68
N PRO A 31 4.92 19.87 -12.43
CA PRO A 31 4.82 19.12 -11.17
C PRO A 31 3.43 19.22 -10.50
N ARG A 32 2.38 19.60 -11.22
CA ARG A 32 1.03 19.72 -10.62
C ARG A 32 0.45 18.35 -10.29
N VAL A 33 -0.36 18.33 -9.24
CA VAL A 33 -1.06 17.12 -8.77
C VAL A 33 -2.27 16.84 -9.67
N SER A 34 -2.32 15.64 -10.22
CA SER A 34 -3.48 15.09 -10.93
C SER A 34 -4.52 14.55 -9.95
N ALA A 35 -5.78 14.65 -10.31
CA ALA A 35 -6.89 14.31 -9.43
C ALA A 35 -7.70 13.13 -9.97
N LEU A 36 -7.82 12.07 -9.18
CA LEU A 36 -8.77 10.98 -9.41
C LEU A 36 -10.15 11.40 -8.87
N THR A 37 -11.19 11.20 -9.66
CA THR A 37 -12.59 11.39 -9.24
C THR A 37 -13.34 10.09 -9.41
N VAL A 38 -14.08 9.67 -8.39
CA VAL A 38 -14.91 8.46 -8.39
C VAL A 38 -16.35 8.79 -7.97
N PRO A 39 -17.36 8.02 -8.41
CA PRO A 39 -18.73 8.20 -7.97
C PRO A 39 -19.00 7.55 -6.61
N PRO A 40 -20.12 7.91 -5.94
CA PRO A 40 -20.52 7.35 -4.65
C PRO A 40 -20.66 5.82 -4.61
N ARG A 41 -20.94 5.19 -5.76
CA ARG A 41 -20.99 3.72 -5.90
C ARG A 41 -19.63 3.05 -5.71
N VAL A 42 -18.54 3.78 -5.95
CA VAL A 42 -17.16 3.33 -5.70
C VAL A 42 -16.73 3.73 -4.29
N SER A 43 -16.96 4.99 -3.88
CA SER A 43 -16.74 5.41 -2.50
C SER A 43 -17.93 6.22 -1.99
N PRO A 44 -18.73 5.69 -1.04
CA PRO A 44 -19.89 6.41 -0.51
C PRO A 44 -19.49 7.56 0.43
N VAL A 45 -18.22 7.63 0.83
CA VAL A 45 -17.68 8.64 1.73
C VAL A 45 -16.85 9.62 0.94
N GLN A 46 -17.21 10.90 1.02
CA GLN A 46 -16.35 11.99 0.62
C GLN A 46 -15.31 12.25 1.70
N ALA A 47 -14.09 12.62 1.30
CA ALA A 47 -13.05 12.98 2.24
C ALA A 47 -13.51 14.10 3.19
N ASP A 48 -13.62 13.77 4.47
CA ASP A 48 -14.01 14.70 5.53
C ASP A 48 -12.85 14.82 6.55
N PRO A 49 -12.27 16.03 6.70
CA PRO A 49 -11.20 16.28 7.65
C PRO A 49 -11.56 15.98 9.12
N THR A 50 -12.86 15.98 9.46
CA THR A 50 -13.32 15.84 10.86
C THR A 50 -13.49 14.38 11.29
N SER A 51 -13.96 13.50 10.40
CA SER A 51 -14.11 12.07 10.68
C SER A 51 -12.83 11.26 10.46
N GLY A 52 -11.87 11.79 9.70
CA GLY A 52 -10.65 11.09 9.30
C GLY A 52 -10.88 9.95 8.29
N ALA A 53 -12.14 9.66 7.95
CA ALA A 53 -12.51 8.68 6.95
C ALA A 53 -12.45 9.33 5.56
N CYS A 54 -11.55 8.84 4.72
CA CYS A 54 -11.50 9.22 3.32
C CYS A 54 -11.13 8.00 2.46
N PRO A 55 -11.63 7.93 1.22
CA PRO A 55 -11.07 7.01 0.26
C PRO A 55 -9.61 7.39 -0.02
N TRP A 56 -8.79 6.40 -0.36
CA TRP A 56 -7.42 6.66 -0.76
C TRP A 56 -6.87 5.56 -1.67
N VAL A 57 -5.94 5.95 -2.54
CA VAL A 57 -5.23 5.06 -3.45
C VAL A 57 -4.15 4.32 -2.66
N VAL A 58 -4.31 3.00 -2.56
CA VAL A 58 -3.44 2.09 -1.81
C VAL A 58 -2.12 1.87 -2.52
N THR A 59 -2.19 1.54 -3.79
CA THR A 59 -1.03 1.30 -4.65
C THR A 59 -1.47 1.42 -6.12
N ALA A 60 -0.51 1.33 -7.03
CA ALA A 60 -0.73 1.34 -8.46
C ALA A 60 0.19 0.32 -9.15
N ASP A 61 -0.27 -0.15 -10.30
CA ASP A 61 0.62 -0.65 -11.37
C ASP A 61 0.63 0.40 -12.49
N PRO A 62 1.63 1.31 -12.49
CA PRO A 62 1.68 2.42 -13.43
C PRO A 62 1.89 1.97 -14.87
N ALA A 63 2.53 0.81 -15.10
CA ALA A 63 2.77 0.30 -16.45
C ALA A 63 1.47 -0.11 -17.14
N SER A 64 0.48 -0.53 -16.34
CA SER A 64 -0.80 -1.05 -16.81
C SER A 64 -1.97 -0.09 -16.58
N GLY A 65 -1.75 1.01 -15.85
CA GLY A 65 -2.79 1.98 -15.50
C GLY A 65 -3.79 1.47 -14.45
N LEU A 66 -3.40 0.47 -13.65
CA LEU A 66 -4.24 -0.04 -12.56
C LEU A 66 -3.99 0.75 -11.28
N LEU A 67 -5.07 1.09 -10.58
CA LEU A 67 -5.04 1.68 -9.25
C LEU A 67 -5.82 0.79 -8.29
N LEU A 68 -5.31 0.59 -7.08
CA LEU A 68 -6.03 -0.07 -6.01
C LEU A 68 -6.56 0.99 -5.05
N LEU A 69 -7.88 1.06 -4.89
CA LEU A 69 -8.55 2.04 -4.05
C LEU A 69 -9.12 1.38 -2.80
N CYS A 70 -8.91 2.01 -1.64
CA CYS A 70 -9.61 1.70 -0.39
C CYS A 70 -10.74 2.71 -0.20
N ALA A 71 -11.97 2.22 -0.05
CA ALA A 71 -13.16 3.00 0.20
C ALA A 71 -13.71 2.69 1.60
N PRO A 72 -13.75 3.66 2.53
CA PRO A 72 -14.29 3.42 3.86
C PRO A 72 -15.80 3.16 3.79
N PRO A 73 -16.36 2.41 4.76
CA PRO A 73 -17.80 2.22 4.83
C PRO A 73 -18.50 3.57 5.09
N PRO A 74 -19.78 3.70 4.68
CA PRO A 74 -20.57 4.88 5.04
C PRO A 74 -20.64 5.00 6.56
N PRO A 75 -20.71 6.24 7.10
CA PRO A 75 -20.85 6.44 8.54
C PRO A 75 -22.09 5.70 9.06
N PRO A 76 -22.04 5.15 10.28
CA PRO A 76 -23.20 4.50 10.86
C PRO A 76 -24.36 5.50 10.92
N ALA A 77 -25.58 5.00 10.67
CA ALA A 77 -26.77 5.82 10.84
C ALA A 77 -26.79 6.38 12.27
N PRO A 78 -27.23 7.64 12.49
CA PRO A 78 -27.31 8.20 13.83
C PRO A 78 -28.18 7.31 14.71
N THR A 79 -27.57 6.57 15.64
CA THR A 79 -28.35 5.86 16.66
C THR A 79 -28.96 6.90 17.59
N PRO A 80 -30.28 6.87 17.86
CA PRO A 80 -30.87 7.74 18.86
C PRO A 80 -30.13 7.53 20.20
N PRO A 81 -29.84 8.61 20.95
CA PRO A 81 -29.11 8.50 22.20
C PRO A 81 -29.87 7.55 23.13
N LEU A 82 -29.19 6.50 23.59
CA LEU A 82 -29.76 5.61 24.59
C LEU A 82 -29.97 6.40 25.87
N PRO A 83 -31.13 6.27 26.55
CA PRO A 83 -31.33 6.91 27.85
C PRO A 83 -30.24 6.42 28.82
N PRO A 84 -29.79 7.29 29.75
CA PRO A 84 -28.78 6.92 30.73
C PRO A 84 -29.26 5.71 31.53
N ALA A 85 -28.50 4.62 31.48
CA ALA A 85 -28.77 3.45 32.31
C ALA A 85 -28.15 3.66 33.69
N TYR A 86 -28.91 3.38 34.74
CA TYR A 86 -28.42 3.39 36.11
C TYR A 86 -28.49 1.98 36.68
N ARG A 87 -27.38 1.48 37.21
CA ARG A 87 -27.34 0.28 38.08
C ARG A 87 -26.74 0.70 39.42
N ASN A 88 -27.42 0.40 40.53
CA ASN A 88 -26.94 0.74 41.87
C ASN A 88 -26.50 2.22 42.03
N TRP A 89 -27.26 3.12 41.38
CA TRP A 89 -27.14 4.58 41.46
C TRP A 89 -25.83 5.09 40.85
N ARG A 90 -25.21 4.26 40.01
CA ARG A 90 -24.08 4.60 39.17
C ARG A 90 -24.55 4.68 37.72
N LEU A 91 -24.09 5.74 37.04
CA LEU A 91 -24.24 5.87 35.59
C LEU A 91 -23.49 4.71 34.93
N VAL A 92 -24.20 3.90 34.16
CA VAL A 92 -23.63 2.86 33.31
C VAL A 92 -23.54 3.45 31.92
N LEU A 93 -22.32 3.54 31.38
CA LEU A 93 -22.13 3.87 29.98
C LEU A 93 -22.73 2.73 29.15
N ASN A 94 -23.80 3.03 28.43
CA ASN A 94 -24.31 2.15 27.39
C ASN A 94 -23.34 2.24 26.21
N ILE A 95 -22.28 1.43 26.24
CA ILE A 95 -21.39 1.26 25.10
C ILE A 95 -22.17 0.44 24.07
N THR A 96 -22.66 1.09 23.02
CA THR A 96 -23.09 0.40 21.82
C THR A 96 -21.84 -0.13 21.14
N ASP A 97 -21.81 -1.43 20.88
CA ASP A 97 -20.78 -2.02 20.03
C ASP A 97 -20.99 -1.43 18.63
N ILE A 98 -20.08 -0.56 18.20
CA ILE A 98 -20.11 -0.02 16.84
C ILE A 98 -19.60 -1.15 15.96
N GLU A 99 -20.51 -1.90 15.35
CA GLU A 99 -20.14 -2.89 14.34
C GLU A 99 -19.28 -2.20 13.27
N ARG A 100 -17.96 -2.46 13.33
CA ARG A 100 -17.02 -1.94 12.33
C ARG A 100 -17.25 -2.70 11.05
N ARG A 101 -17.89 -2.05 10.08
CA ARG A 101 -17.92 -2.56 8.71
C ARG A 101 -16.52 -2.45 8.10
N PRO A 102 -15.99 -3.50 7.47
CA PRO A 102 -14.70 -3.42 6.80
C PRO A 102 -14.78 -2.45 5.62
N PRO A 103 -13.66 -1.80 5.24
CA PRO A 103 -13.59 -1.04 3.99
C PRO A 103 -13.85 -1.94 2.78
N ALA A 104 -14.30 -1.32 1.69
CA ALA A 104 -14.35 -1.94 0.38
C ALA A 104 -13.07 -1.61 -0.39
N TYR A 105 -12.63 -2.54 -1.24
CA TYR A 105 -11.47 -2.35 -2.11
C TYR A 105 -11.91 -2.41 -3.56
N PHE A 106 -11.34 -1.55 -4.40
CA PHE A 106 -11.64 -1.49 -5.82
C PHE A 106 -10.37 -1.53 -6.63
N VAL A 107 -10.34 -2.35 -7.68
CA VAL A 107 -9.34 -2.27 -8.73
C VAL A 107 -9.90 -1.37 -9.82
N CYS A 108 -9.29 -0.20 -9.98
CA CYS A 108 -9.67 0.78 -10.98
C CYS A 108 -8.75 0.65 -12.19
N ASP A 109 -9.32 0.49 -13.38
CA ASP A 109 -8.61 0.58 -14.64
C ASP A 109 -8.82 1.98 -15.24
N VAL A 110 -7.74 2.75 -15.28
CA VAL A 110 -7.75 4.13 -15.78
C VAL A 110 -8.03 4.19 -17.28
N ALA A 111 -7.60 3.18 -18.05
CA ALA A 111 -7.76 3.19 -19.50
C ALA A 111 -9.23 2.94 -19.91
N SER A 112 -9.91 2.02 -19.20
CA SER A 112 -11.32 1.71 -19.44
C SER A 112 -12.30 2.52 -18.60
N ALA A 113 -11.80 3.31 -17.64
CA ALA A 113 -12.60 4.07 -16.67
C ALA A 113 -13.61 3.21 -15.88
N THR A 114 -13.20 1.99 -15.53
CA THR A 114 -13.99 1.01 -14.78
C THR A 114 -13.42 0.76 -13.39
N ALA A 115 -14.28 0.43 -12.42
CA ALA A 115 -13.87 0.05 -11.07
C ALA A 115 -14.49 -1.29 -10.66
N PHE A 116 -13.65 -2.30 -10.45
CA PHE A 116 -14.08 -3.62 -9.99
C PHE A 116 -14.00 -3.70 -8.47
N ARG A 117 -15.14 -3.92 -7.80
CA ARG A 117 -15.18 -4.12 -6.34
C ARG A 117 -14.68 -5.52 -5.99
N LEU A 118 -13.61 -5.60 -5.20
CA LEU A 118 -13.10 -6.88 -4.70
C LEU A 118 -14.11 -7.53 -3.74
N PRO A 119 -14.33 -8.85 -3.85
CA PRO A 119 -15.10 -9.59 -2.86
C PRO A 119 -14.36 -9.60 -1.52
N GLN A 120 -15.09 -9.79 -0.42
CA GLN A 120 -14.44 -10.04 0.88
C GLN A 120 -13.77 -11.41 0.85
N PRO A 121 -12.55 -11.56 1.37
CA PRO A 121 -11.91 -12.86 1.45
C PRO A 121 -12.70 -13.74 2.42
N GLY A 122 -12.74 -15.04 2.11
CA GLY A 122 -13.32 -16.04 3.00
C GLY A 122 -12.52 -16.16 4.31
N ARG A 123 -12.94 -17.08 5.17
CA ARG A 123 -12.23 -17.34 6.42
C ARG A 123 -10.82 -17.87 6.14
N ASP A 124 -9.81 -17.27 6.77
CA ASP A 124 -8.43 -17.76 6.71
C ASP A 124 -8.37 -19.18 7.30
N PRO A 125 -7.82 -20.19 6.59
CA PRO A 125 -7.62 -21.54 7.11
C PRO A 125 -6.84 -21.61 8.43
N ARG A 126 -5.98 -20.63 8.71
CA ARG A 126 -5.17 -20.54 9.95
C ARG A 126 -5.83 -19.71 11.05
N GLY A 127 -7.04 -19.19 10.83
CA GLY A 127 -7.79 -18.43 11.82
C GLY A 127 -7.30 -17.00 12.05
N LEU A 128 -6.44 -16.45 11.17
CA LEU A 128 -6.17 -15.01 11.13
C LEU A 128 -7.45 -14.25 10.75
N GLY A 129 -7.54 -12.98 11.15
CA GLY A 129 -8.71 -12.15 10.88
C GLY A 129 -9.04 -12.07 9.38
N SER A 130 -10.32 -11.99 9.04
CA SER A 130 -10.78 -11.82 7.65
C SER A 130 -10.50 -10.42 7.08
N GLU A 131 -10.07 -9.48 7.92
CA GLU A 131 -9.83 -8.09 7.52
C GLU A 131 -8.54 -7.96 6.70
N ILE A 132 -8.67 -7.38 5.51
CA ILE A 132 -7.52 -7.06 4.66
C ILE A 132 -6.72 -5.92 5.28
N ASN A 133 -5.40 -6.07 5.38
CA ASN A 133 -4.51 -4.98 5.71
C ASN A 133 -4.11 -4.21 4.45
N ALA A 134 -4.73 -3.04 4.23
CA ALA A 134 -4.48 -2.18 3.07
C ALA A 134 -2.99 -1.84 2.88
N LEU A 135 -2.21 -1.68 3.96
CA LEU A 135 -0.80 -1.31 3.86
C LEU A 135 0.10 -2.44 3.31
N ASN A 136 -0.41 -3.67 3.27
CA ASN A 136 0.26 -4.84 2.70
C ASN A 136 -0.38 -5.33 1.40
N LEU A 137 -1.32 -4.56 0.84
CA LEU A 137 -2.10 -4.95 -0.31
C LEU A 137 -1.51 -4.33 -1.60
N GLY A 138 -1.15 -5.18 -2.55
CA GLY A 138 -0.61 -4.79 -3.85
C GLY A 138 -1.53 -5.16 -5.01
N VAL A 139 -1.41 -4.48 -6.15
CA VAL A 139 -2.03 -4.89 -7.44
C VAL A 139 -0.95 -4.93 -8.52
N VAL A 140 -0.97 -5.95 -9.37
CA VAL A 140 -0.05 -6.05 -10.53
C VAL A 140 -0.75 -6.71 -11.70
N ALA A 141 -0.54 -6.18 -12.91
CA ALA A 141 -1.05 -6.82 -14.12
C ALA A 141 -0.19 -8.01 -14.54
N ALA A 142 -0.81 -8.97 -15.21
CA ALA A 142 -0.10 -10.09 -15.81
C ALA A 142 0.74 -9.59 -17.00
N PRO A 143 1.97 -10.10 -17.18
CA PRO A 143 2.79 -9.77 -18.33
C PRO A 143 2.13 -10.23 -19.64
N GLY A 144 2.26 -9.43 -20.70
CA GLY A 144 1.89 -9.83 -22.06
C GLY A 144 0.40 -9.71 -22.44
N ALA A 145 -0.36 -8.79 -21.83
CA ALA A 145 -1.75 -8.55 -22.21
C ALA A 145 -1.88 -7.77 -23.54
N GLY A 146 -1.80 -8.46 -24.68
CA GLY A 146 -2.21 -7.95 -25.98
C GLY A 146 -3.70 -8.20 -26.24
N GLY A 147 -4.50 -7.14 -26.36
CA GLY A 147 -5.82 -7.14 -27.03
C GLY A 147 -7.03 -7.70 -26.29
N GLY A 148 -6.91 -8.14 -25.03
CA GLY A 148 -8.01 -8.63 -24.18
C GLY A 148 -8.24 -7.79 -22.91
N ALA A 149 -9.22 -8.17 -22.09
CA ALA A 149 -9.42 -7.57 -20.76
C ALA A 149 -8.14 -7.72 -19.91
N LEU A 150 -7.77 -6.67 -19.20
CA LEU A 150 -6.53 -6.62 -18.43
C LEU A 150 -6.58 -7.65 -17.31
N ARG A 151 -5.66 -8.63 -17.37
CA ARG A 151 -5.51 -9.64 -16.32
C ARG A 151 -4.62 -9.10 -15.23
N TYR A 152 -5.00 -9.30 -13.98
CA TYR A 152 -4.27 -8.80 -12.82
C TYR A 152 -4.44 -9.70 -11.59
N MET A 153 -3.54 -9.52 -10.64
CA MET A 153 -3.67 -10.06 -9.29
C MET A 153 -3.66 -8.95 -8.26
N VAL A 154 -4.43 -9.13 -7.20
CA VAL A 154 -4.34 -8.34 -5.97
C VAL A 154 -3.84 -9.25 -4.87
N VAL A 155 -2.79 -8.84 -4.15
CA VAL A 155 -2.13 -9.71 -3.19
C VAL A 155 -1.88 -9.00 -1.86
N GLU A 156 -2.32 -9.62 -0.78
CA GLU A 156 -1.95 -9.21 0.58
C GLU A 156 -0.83 -10.12 1.11
N PHE A 157 0.25 -9.53 1.60
CA PHE A 157 1.25 -10.27 2.38
C PHE A 157 0.85 -10.34 3.86
N ARG A 158 0.54 -11.55 4.31
CA ARG A 158 0.14 -11.86 5.69
C ARG A 158 1.20 -12.69 6.38
N TYR A 159 1.73 -12.15 7.47
CA TYR A 159 2.73 -12.81 8.29
C TYR A 159 2.40 -12.68 9.78
N MET A 160 2.96 -13.58 10.58
CA MET A 160 3.01 -13.43 12.04
C MET A 160 4.47 -13.24 12.48
N PHE A 161 4.67 -12.39 13.48
CA PHE A 161 5.99 -12.15 14.04
C PHE A 161 6.61 -13.45 14.55
N ALA A 162 7.90 -13.68 14.22
CA ALA A 162 8.65 -14.87 14.59
C ALA A 162 8.07 -16.21 14.08
N ASP A 163 7.15 -16.19 13.11
CA ASP A 163 6.68 -17.38 12.42
C ASP A 163 7.50 -17.61 11.14
N LYS A 164 7.90 -18.86 10.87
CA LYS A 164 8.60 -19.25 9.62
C LYS A 164 7.65 -19.38 8.44
N HIS A 165 6.34 -19.30 8.67
CA HIS A 165 5.29 -19.38 7.67
C HIS A 165 4.60 -18.03 7.50
N ALA A 166 4.33 -17.69 6.25
CA ALA A 166 3.46 -16.58 5.87
C ALA A 166 2.42 -17.08 4.86
N THR A 167 1.49 -16.21 4.46
CA THR A 167 0.59 -16.46 3.32
C THR A 167 0.48 -15.23 2.45
N LEU A 168 0.42 -15.50 1.16
CA LEU A 168 -0.09 -14.55 0.17
C LEU A 168 -1.58 -14.83 -0.03
N LEU A 169 -2.41 -13.85 0.29
CA LEU A 169 -3.83 -13.87 -0.02
C LEU A 169 -3.99 -13.23 -1.40
N CYS A 170 -4.25 -14.05 -2.43
CA CYS A 170 -4.22 -13.62 -3.83
C CYS A 170 -5.64 -13.63 -4.42
N PHE A 171 -6.13 -12.49 -4.88
CA PHE A 171 -7.27 -12.40 -5.78
C PHE A 171 -6.78 -12.45 -7.22
N SER A 172 -7.44 -13.24 -8.08
CA SER A 172 -7.16 -13.29 -9.52
C SER A 172 -8.34 -12.74 -10.31
N SER A 173 -8.08 -11.86 -11.27
CA SER A 173 -9.10 -11.39 -12.22
C SER A 173 -9.66 -12.51 -13.10
N ASP A 174 -8.89 -13.57 -13.34
CA ASP A 174 -9.28 -14.69 -14.22
C ASP A 174 -10.35 -15.58 -13.57
N THR A 175 -10.26 -15.76 -12.25
CA THR A 175 -11.19 -16.61 -11.49
C THR A 175 -12.24 -15.80 -10.73
N GLY A 176 -11.95 -14.54 -10.40
CA GLY A 176 -12.78 -13.72 -9.52
C GLY A 176 -12.75 -14.17 -8.05
N GLU A 177 -11.78 -15.00 -7.67
CA GLU A 177 -11.73 -15.64 -6.34
C GLU A 177 -10.42 -15.34 -5.60
N TRP A 178 -10.51 -15.40 -4.26
CA TRP A 178 -9.36 -15.33 -3.37
C TRP A 178 -8.78 -16.71 -3.10
N VAL A 179 -7.46 -16.84 -3.21
CA VAL A 179 -6.70 -18.05 -2.94
C VAL A 179 -5.64 -17.77 -1.88
N TRP A 180 -5.54 -18.67 -0.90
CA TRP A 180 -4.52 -18.63 0.14
C TRP A 180 -3.31 -19.44 -0.33
N LYS A 181 -2.17 -18.79 -0.58
CA LYS A 181 -0.92 -19.45 -0.96
C LYS A 181 0.07 -19.44 0.23
N PRO A 182 0.30 -20.57 0.90
CA PRO A 182 1.31 -20.66 1.96
C PRO A 182 2.71 -20.44 1.40
N VAL A 183 3.52 -19.65 2.08
CA VAL A 183 4.90 -19.33 1.68
C VAL A 183 5.83 -19.34 2.89
N HIS A 184 7.13 -19.46 2.64
CA HIS A 184 8.13 -19.24 3.67
C HIS A 184 8.19 -17.76 4.04
N ASN A 185 8.25 -17.45 5.34
CA ASN A 185 8.41 -16.08 5.82
C ASN A 185 9.90 -15.72 5.90
N PRO A 186 10.42 -14.79 5.08
CA PRO A 186 11.83 -14.40 5.10
C PRO A 186 12.19 -13.47 6.28
N LEU A 187 11.22 -13.03 7.09
CA LEU A 187 11.43 -11.96 8.07
C LEU A 187 12.08 -12.40 9.40
N GLY A 188 12.03 -13.69 9.74
CA GLY A 188 12.49 -14.16 11.04
C GLY A 188 11.88 -13.36 12.22
N HIS A 189 12.72 -12.70 13.00
CA HIS A 189 12.33 -11.83 14.13
C HIS A 189 12.22 -10.34 13.77
N TRP A 190 12.13 -9.99 12.50
CA TRP A 190 11.92 -8.62 12.08
C TRP A 190 10.44 -8.23 12.15
N ILE A 191 10.14 -7.07 12.74
CA ILE A 191 8.79 -6.49 12.73
C ILE A 191 8.67 -5.64 11.47
N TRP A 192 7.81 -6.05 10.54
CA TRP A 192 7.65 -5.38 9.24
C TRP A 192 6.92 -4.05 9.37
N GLY A 193 7.49 -2.99 8.79
CA GLY A 193 6.97 -1.62 8.79
C GLY A 193 5.67 -1.44 8.01
N ARG A 194 5.53 -2.11 6.86
CA ARG A 194 4.38 -1.99 5.93
C ARG A 194 4.30 -0.58 5.31
N ASP A 195 5.42 -0.08 4.81
CA ASP A 195 5.55 1.29 4.32
C ASP A 195 5.03 1.47 2.88
N GLY A 196 4.70 0.38 2.19
CA GLY A 196 4.02 0.40 0.90
C GLY A 196 4.18 -0.90 0.11
N VAL A 197 3.52 -0.96 -1.04
CA VAL A 197 3.68 -2.06 -2.01
C VAL A 197 3.85 -1.45 -3.41
N VAL A 198 4.81 -1.96 -4.17
CA VAL A 198 5.15 -1.50 -5.52
C VAL A 198 4.99 -2.64 -6.51
N ALA A 199 4.31 -2.38 -7.62
CA ALA A 199 4.27 -3.26 -8.77
C ALA A 199 5.44 -2.92 -9.72
N HIS A 200 6.28 -3.90 -10.01
CA HIS A 200 7.42 -3.70 -10.89
C HIS A 200 7.86 -5.02 -11.50
N ASP A 201 8.09 -5.03 -12.82
CA ASP A 201 8.61 -6.19 -13.56
C ASP A 201 7.76 -7.46 -13.36
N GLY A 202 6.43 -7.31 -13.40
CA GLY A 202 5.46 -8.40 -13.19
C GLY A 202 5.43 -8.97 -11.76
N LYS A 203 6.19 -8.38 -10.83
CA LYS A 203 6.30 -8.79 -9.43
C LYS A 203 5.67 -7.75 -8.51
N LEU A 204 5.34 -8.20 -7.30
CA LEU A 204 4.99 -7.30 -6.19
C LEU A 204 6.15 -7.19 -5.22
N TRP A 205 6.38 -5.97 -4.75
CA TRP A 205 7.46 -5.59 -3.85
C TRP A 205 6.86 -4.90 -2.63
N TRP A 206 6.85 -5.58 -1.50
CA TRP A 206 6.48 -4.99 -0.21
C TRP A 206 7.67 -4.24 0.35
N VAL A 207 7.44 -3.03 0.85
CA VAL A 207 8.48 -2.10 1.29
C VAL A 207 8.44 -1.95 2.81
N ASP A 208 9.62 -2.06 3.43
CA ASP A 208 9.92 -1.61 4.78
C ASP A 208 11.14 -0.68 4.71
N LEU A 209 10.94 0.60 5.03
CA LEU A 209 11.96 1.63 4.91
C LEU A 209 13.10 1.50 5.92
N ALA A 210 12.95 0.63 6.94
CA ALA A 210 14.02 0.25 7.85
C ALA A 210 14.64 -1.11 7.48
N GLY A 211 13.83 -2.06 6.99
CA GLY A 211 14.23 -3.45 6.81
C GLY A 211 14.72 -3.81 5.42
N GLY A 212 13.98 -3.45 4.37
CA GLY A 212 14.20 -4.05 3.06
C GLY A 212 12.99 -4.03 2.13
N LEU A 213 13.15 -4.73 1.02
CA LEU A 213 12.10 -5.04 0.06
C LEU A 213 11.88 -6.54 0.05
N ILE A 214 10.65 -6.99 0.33
CA ILE A 214 10.25 -8.38 0.06
C ILE A 214 9.60 -8.41 -1.30
N PHE A 215 9.90 -9.42 -2.11
CA PHE A 215 9.26 -9.56 -3.42
C PHE A 215 9.00 -11.00 -3.81
N CYS A 216 8.03 -11.17 -4.72
CA CYS A 216 7.80 -12.43 -5.42
C CYS A 216 7.03 -12.20 -6.73
N ASP A 217 7.06 -13.18 -7.61
CA ASP A 217 6.08 -13.32 -8.69
C ASP A 217 4.77 -13.90 -8.10
N PRO A 218 3.67 -13.13 -8.05
CA PRO A 218 2.40 -13.63 -7.51
C PRO A 218 1.68 -14.62 -8.44
N PHE A 219 2.01 -14.61 -9.75
CA PHE A 219 1.39 -15.46 -10.77
C PHE A 219 1.93 -16.89 -10.75
N ALA A 220 3.10 -17.11 -10.14
CA ALA A 220 3.62 -18.45 -9.93
C ALA A 220 2.66 -19.34 -9.11
N ASP A 221 2.59 -20.62 -9.46
CA ASP A 221 1.77 -21.60 -8.72
C ASP A 221 2.25 -21.74 -7.27
N ALA A 222 3.57 -21.72 -7.07
CA ALA A 222 4.23 -21.70 -5.77
C ALA A 222 5.16 -20.46 -5.67
N PRO A 223 4.62 -19.29 -5.27
CA PRO A 223 5.43 -18.08 -5.11
C PRO A 223 6.52 -18.26 -4.06
N VAL A 224 7.72 -17.79 -4.38
CA VAL A 224 8.86 -17.76 -3.46
C VAL A 224 9.14 -16.32 -3.09
N LEU A 225 9.10 -16.03 -1.79
CA LEU A 225 9.47 -14.71 -1.26
C LEU A 225 10.99 -14.65 -1.10
N ASP A 226 11.59 -13.57 -1.59
CA ASP A 226 12.97 -13.20 -1.28
C ASP A 226 13.02 -11.77 -0.75
N ILE A 227 14.14 -11.43 -0.09
CA ILE A 227 14.37 -10.14 0.55
C ILE A 227 15.63 -9.47 0.01
N VAL A 228 15.51 -8.19 -0.33
CA VAL A 228 16.60 -7.27 -0.61
C VAL A 228 16.73 -6.31 0.57
N PRO A 229 17.80 -6.40 1.40
CA PRO A 229 18.01 -5.43 2.47
C PRO A 229 18.24 -4.03 1.87
N LEU A 230 17.83 -2.99 2.59
CA LEU A 230 18.18 -1.61 2.19
C LEU A 230 19.65 -1.32 2.49
N PRO A 231 20.23 -0.30 1.82
CA PRO A 231 21.58 0.19 2.16
C PRO A 231 21.71 0.48 3.66
N GLU A 232 22.91 0.23 4.19
CA GLU A 232 23.27 0.66 5.54
C GLU A 232 23.16 2.19 5.66
N SER A 233 22.96 2.64 6.89
CA SER A 233 22.61 4.02 7.18
C SER A 233 23.21 4.45 8.47
N ASP A 234 23.66 5.69 8.50
CA ASP A 234 24.34 6.22 9.68
C ASP A 234 23.34 6.62 10.77
N CYS A 235 22.03 6.67 10.47
CA CYS A 235 20.99 7.03 11.41
C CYS A 235 20.42 5.83 12.20
N HIS A 236 21.23 5.32 13.12
CA HIS A 236 20.83 4.32 14.09
C HIS A 236 20.58 4.93 15.48
N LEU A 237 19.59 4.41 16.22
CA LEU A 237 19.41 4.73 17.64
C LEU A 237 20.31 3.83 18.51
N PRO A 238 21.39 4.34 19.11
CA PRO A 238 22.18 3.56 20.05
C PRO A 238 21.37 3.26 21.32
N GLY A 239 21.47 2.03 21.83
CA GLY A 239 20.74 1.59 23.02
C GLY A 239 19.27 1.22 22.78
N ALA A 240 18.84 1.08 21.52
CA ALA A 240 17.52 0.55 21.20
C ALA A 240 17.36 -0.90 21.71
N SER A 241 16.17 -1.22 22.21
CA SER A 241 15.86 -2.54 22.78
C SER A 241 15.76 -3.67 21.76
N CYS A 242 15.63 -3.36 20.46
CA CYS A 242 15.64 -4.33 19.37
C CYS A 242 16.05 -3.71 18.03
N ALA A 243 16.39 -4.56 17.05
CA ALA A 243 16.83 -4.15 15.72
C ALA A 243 15.78 -3.33 14.95
N HIS A 244 14.49 -3.67 15.09
CA HIS A 244 13.40 -2.87 14.53
C HIS A 244 13.44 -1.43 15.06
N CYS A 245 13.44 -1.26 16.39
CA CYS A 245 13.51 0.05 17.03
C CYS A 245 14.77 0.84 16.63
N ALA A 246 15.90 0.15 16.45
CA ALA A 246 17.16 0.77 16.01
C ALA A 246 17.08 1.35 14.58
N GLY A 247 16.33 0.70 13.69
CA GLY A 247 16.18 1.10 12.28
C GLY A 247 15.03 2.08 12.00
N ARG A 248 14.05 2.22 12.91
CA ARG A 248 12.90 3.14 12.71
C ARG A 248 13.25 4.60 12.45
N PRO A 249 14.26 5.22 13.09
CA PRO A 249 14.68 6.58 12.77
C PRO A 249 15.02 6.74 11.29
N ALA A 250 15.68 5.73 10.71
CA ALA A 250 16.07 5.74 9.32
C ALA A 250 14.87 5.64 8.38
N ALA A 251 13.86 4.86 8.73
CA ALA A 251 12.62 4.78 7.95
C ALA A 251 11.95 6.15 7.75
N TYR A 252 11.98 7.03 8.74
CA TYR A 252 11.43 8.39 8.62
C TYR A 252 12.23 9.32 7.71
N ARG A 253 13.44 8.92 7.34
CA ARG A 253 14.35 9.70 6.49
C ARG A 253 14.65 9.05 5.16
N ARG A 254 13.87 8.02 4.82
CA ARG A 254 14.03 7.29 3.58
C ARG A 254 12.77 7.28 2.78
N PHE A 255 12.96 7.13 1.48
CA PHE A 255 11.91 6.82 0.55
C PHE A 255 12.44 5.84 -0.49
N VAL A 256 11.62 4.85 -0.85
CA VAL A 256 11.96 3.87 -1.88
C VAL A 256 10.87 3.84 -2.94
N GLN A 257 11.26 3.99 -4.20
CA GLN A 257 10.33 3.91 -5.33
C GLN A 257 11.05 3.54 -6.63
N VAL A 258 10.29 3.09 -7.63
CA VAL A 258 10.81 2.86 -8.98
C VAL A 258 10.91 4.18 -9.74
N SER A 259 12.08 4.44 -10.33
CA SER A 259 12.33 5.56 -11.23
C SER A 259 13.19 5.09 -12.41
N ALA A 260 12.75 5.41 -13.63
CA ALA A 260 13.35 4.95 -14.88
C ALA A 260 13.56 3.42 -14.92
N GLY A 261 12.57 2.67 -14.44
CA GLY A 261 12.60 1.20 -14.44
C GLY A 261 13.55 0.57 -13.41
N LYS A 262 14.07 1.33 -12.45
CA LYS A 262 14.93 0.81 -11.37
C LYS A 262 14.47 1.31 -10.01
N PHE A 263 14.59 0.49 -8.98
CA PHE A 263 14.38 0.94 -7.60
C PHE A 263 15.45 1.95 -7.21
N ARG A 264 15.00 3.05 -6.58
CA ARG A 264 15.83 4.07 -5.96
C ARG A 264 15.50 4.14 -4.49
N CYS A 265 16.50 4.05 -3.64
CA CYS A 265 16.41 4.39 -2.23
C CYS A 265 17.00 5.79 -2.09
N VAL A 266 16.26 6.73 -1.50
CA VAL A 266 16.72 8.08 -1.20
C VAL A 266 16.73 8.23 0.31
N GLU A 267 17.84 8.69 0.88
CA GLU A 267 17.96 9.03 2.30
C GLU A 267 18.41 10.48 2.46
N TRP A 268 17.96 11.14 3.53
CA TRP A 268 18.46 12.46 3.88
C TRP A 268 18.98 12.55 5.32
N SER A 269 19.98 13.41 5.54
CA SER A 269 20.65 13.53 6.84
C SER A 269 19.77 14.10 7.96
N SER A 270 20.08 13.74 9.22
CA SER A 270 19.56 14.50 10.38
C SER A 270 20.11 15.91 10.36
N ARG A 271 19.28 16.87 10.74
CA ARG A 271 19.71 18.21 11.15
C ARG A 271 20.34 18.22 12.57
N SER A 272 21.05 17.17 12.97
CA SER A 272 21.61 17.07 14.33
C SER A 272 22.77 18.04 14.55
N ASP A 273 23.42 18.47 13.47
CA ASP A 273 24.41 19.56 13.49
C ASP A 273 23.80 20.77 12.79
N ASP A 274 23.48 21.81 13.56
CA ASP A 274 22.83 23.04 13.07
C ASP A 274 23.66 23.82 12.01
N GLU A 275 24.89 23.39 11.72
CA GLU A 275 25.79 24.03 10.75
C GLU A 275 25.98 23.26 9.42
N ALA A 276 25.62 21.97 9.34
CA ALA A 276 25.82 21.19 8.11
C ALA A 276 24.62 21.29 7.15
N PRO A 277 24.83 21.47 5.83
CA PRO A 277 23.74 21.42 4.86
C PRO A 277 23.10 20.01 4.84
N MET A 278 21.78 19.97 4.64
CA MET A 278 21.06 18.71 4.44
C MET A 278 21.65 17.98 3.23
N THR A 279 22.14 16.76 3.45
CA THR A 279 22.64 15.90 2.37
C THR A 279 21.54 14.94 1.96
N VAL A 280 21.44 14.67 0.67
CA VAL A 280 20.53 13.68 0.09
C VAL A 280 21.37 12.66 -0.65
N SER A 281 21.32 11.42 -0.17
CA SER A 281 21.99 10.27 -0.76
C SER A 281 20.98 9.44 -1.54
N MET A 282 21.38 8.91 -2.69
CA MET A 282 20.55 8.03 -3.49
C MET A 282 21.31 6.75 -3.82
N TRP A 283 20.66 5.62 -3.67
CA TRP A 283 21.14 4.32 -4.11
C TRP A 283 20.18 3.74 -5.15
N THR A 284 20.73 2.93 -6.03
CA THR A 284 20.00 2.28 -7.13
C THR A 284 20.19 0.79 -7.02
N LEU A 285 19.09 0.05 -6.97
CA LEU A 285 19.15 -1.40 -7.06
C LEU A 285 19.51 -1.76 -8.49
N ASN A 286 20.71 -2.32 -8.70
CA ASN A 286 21.19 -2.63 -10.04
C ASN A 286 20.60 -3.95 -10.55
N ASP A 287 20.65 -4.97 -9.70
CA ASP A 287 20.06 -6.28 -9.92
C ASP A 287 19.44 -6.76 -8.60
N PRO A 288 18.13 -7.04 -8.57
CA PRO A 288 17.50 -7.59 -7.39
C PRO A 288 18.00 -8.99 -6.99
N GLU A 289 18.50 -9.80 -7.94
CA GLU A 289 19.04 -11.12 -7.63
C GLU A 289 20.39 -11.03 -6.91
N SER A 290 21.25 -10.11 -7.33
CA SER A 290 22.52 -9.81 -6.62
C SER A 290 22.33 -9.03 -5.32
N LYS A 291 21.14 -8.46 -5.09
CA LYS A 291 20.79 -7.63 -3.92
C LYS A 291 21.71 -6.42 -3.75
N GLU A 292 22.28 -5.94 -4.85
CA GLU A 292 23.32 -4.92 -4.84
C GLU A 292 22.76 -3.51 -5.08
N TRP A 293 22.99 -2.64 -4.10
CA TRP A 293 22.70 -1.21 -4.19
C TRP A 293 23.95 -0.41 -4.57
N VAL A 294 23.86 0.36 -5.65
CA VAL A 294 24.95 1.23 -6.11
C VAL A 294 24.62 2.68 -5.80
N VAL A 295 25.57 3.41 -5.20
CA VAL A 295 25.43 4.84 -4.93
C VAL A 295 25.30 5.60 -6.25
N GLY A 296 24.19 6.31 -6.41
CA GLY A 296 24.02 7.29 -7.46
C GLY A 296 24.67 8.61 -7.02
N VAL A 297 25.70 9.05 -7.72
CA VAL A 297 26.23 10.41 -7.51
C VAL A 297 25.18 11.41 -7.98
N MET A 298 24.47 12.04 -7.05
CA MET A 298 23.68 13.23 -7.37
C MET A 298 24.66 14.40 -7.50
N GLY A 299 24.88 14.84 -8.73
CA GLY A 299 25.68 16.04 -8.98
C GLY A 299 25.08 17.23 -8.25
N HIS A 300 25.92 17.95 -7.49
CA HIS A 300 25.55 19.22 -6.89
C HIS A 300 25.08 20.17 -8.00
N GLY A 301 23.79 20.50 -7.99
CA GLY A 301 23.21 21.60 -8.76
C GLY A 301 23.22 22.89 -7.96
#